data_AF-A0A1J9QD71-F1
#
_entry.id   AF-A0A1J9QD71-F1
#
_cell.length_a   1.000
_cell.length_b   1.000
_cell.length_c   1.000
_cell.angle_alpha   90.00
_cell.angle_beta   90.00
_cell.angle_gamma   90.00
#
_symmetry.space_group_name_H-M   'P 1'
#
loop_
_entity.id
_entity.type
_entity.pdbx_description
1 polymer ?
#
loop_
_entity_poly.entity_id
_entity_poly.type
_entity_poly.pdbx_seq_one_letter_code
_entity_poly.pdbx_strand_id
1 'polypeptide(L)'
;MSEPIPESIPTSQDPRSKRPLKRRALTPVSEQATQIQSLFKDPSKDITIPGPSKQRTSTSLAPPPEIIANVQGSSAGAGSGEFHVYKASRRREYERVRLMEQELKIDEADEAFERRREEARRRDEEKTEKNRRKREKKKKAKEKKGSSGPSDAGTNAEMPERNGKSAANGGFAGDENKVFGVVNAAEGGREEPGVIIHDDD
;
A
#
# COMPACT_ATOMS: atom_id res chain seq x y z
N MET A 1 -19.83 45.16 38.21
CA MET A 1 -20.02 44.19 37.11
C MET A 1 -20.80 44.91 36.04
N SER A 2 -20.15 45.37 34.96
CA SER A 2 -20.81 46.12 33.89
C SER A 2 -21.62 45.19 33.00
N GLU A 3 -22.86 45.58 32.72
CA GLU A 3 -23.83 44.85 31.90
C GLU A 3 -23.35 44.76 30.43
N PRO A 4 -23.69 43.69 29.69
CA PRO A 4 -23.34 43.55 28.28
C PRO A 4 -24.23 44.45 27.43
N ILE A 5 -23.75 45.67 27.15
CA ILE A 5 -24.35 46.61 26.21
C ILE A 5 -24.15 46.05 24.78
N PRO A 6 -25.12 46.17 23.84
CA PRO A 6 -24.98 45.66 22.47
C PRO A 6 -23.76 46.21 21.70
N GLU A 7 -23.20 47.33 22.13
CA GLU A 7 -21.98 47.92 21.58
C GLU A 7 -20.68 47.26 22.08
N SER A 8 -20.76 46.39 23.10
CA SER A 8 -19.61 45.70 23.69
C SER A 8 -19.43 44.26 23.22
N ILE A 9 -20.14 43.84 22.16
CA ILE A 9 -19.80 42.59 21.48
C ILE A 9 -18.47 42.83 20.76
N PRO A 10 -17.39 42.10 21.10
CA PRO A 10 -16.14 42.28 20.40
C PRO A 10 -16.39 42.05 18.91
N THR A 11 -15.87 42.92 18.05
CA THR A 11 -16.07 42.88 16.58
C THR A 11 -15.66 41.55 15.94
N SER A 12 -14.97 40.66 16.67
CA SER A 12 -14.68 39.28 16.28
C SER A 12 -15.88 38.32 16.36
N GLN A 13 -16.93 38.66 17.09
CA GLN A 13 -18.14 37.85 17.31
C GLN A 13 -19.37 38.37 16.53
N ASP A 14 -19.24 39.50 15.83
CA ASP A 14 -20.33 40.09 15.04
C ASP A 14 -20.48 39.39 13.68
N PRO A 15 -21.62 38.71 13.40
CA PRO A 15 -21.87 38.02 12.13
C PRO A 15 -21.99 38.95 10.92
N ARG A 16 -22.17 40.27 11.12
CA ARG A 16 -22.17 41.28 10.05
C ARG A 16 -20.76 41.74 9.67
N SER A 17 -19.77 41.47 10.52
CA SER A 17 -18.39 41.84 10.24
C SER A 17 -17.80 40.92 9.16
N LYS A 18 -17.41 41.48 8.01
CA LYS A 18 -16.68 40.75 6.95
C LYS A 18 -15.19 40.63 7.25
N ARG A 19 -14.80 40.68 8.53
CA ARG A 19 -13.39 40.51 8.90
C ARG A 19 -12.98 39.06 8.56
N PRO A 20 -11.80 38.84 7.97
CA PRO A 20 -11.33 37.50 7.71
C PRO A 20 -11.14 36.78 9.05
N LEU A 21 -12.07 35.87 9.37
CA LEU A 21 -11.91 34.96 10.49
C LEU A 21 -10.74 34.04 10.20
N LYS A 22 -9.93 33.77 11.23
CA LYS A 22 -8.84 32.78 11.15
C LYS A 22 -9.44 31.49 10.60
N ARG A 23 -8.99 31.04 9.42
CA ARG A 23 -9.56 29.88 8.72
C ARG A 23 -9.63 28.72 9.71
N ARG A 24 -10.84 28.32 10.09
CA ARG A 24 -11.04 27.12 10.91
C ARG A 24 -10.54 25.95 10.09
N ALA A 25 -9.73 25.08 10.67
CA ALA A 25 -9.38 23.82 10.03
C ALA A 25 -10.71 23.09 9.74
N LEU A 26 -11.02 22.88 8.47
CA LEU A 26 -12.25 22.21 8.10
C LEU A 26 -12.16 20.77 8.60
N THR A 27 -13.21 20.35 9.30
CA THR A 27 -13.39 18.93 9.63
C THR A 27 -13.68 18.16 8.34
N PRO A 28 -13.31 16.88 8.23
CA PRO A 28 -13.60 16.08 7.04
C PRO A 28 -15.10 16.06 6.70
N VAL A 29 -15.96 16.07 7.72
CA VAL A 29 -17.42 16.17 7.56
C VAL A 29 -17.84 17.50 6.93
N SER A 30 -17.23 18.61 7.35
CA SER A 30 -17.52 19.93 6.76
C SER A 30 -17.03 20.04 5.30
N GLU A 31 -15.93 19.38 4.94
CA GLU A 31 -15.47 19.33 3.54
C GLU A 31 -16.45 18.54 2.67
N GLN A 32 -16.90 17.38 3.13
CA GLN A 32 -17.93 16.61 2.43
C GLN A 32 -19.24 17.39 2.31
N ALA A 33 -19.68 18.07 3.37
CA ALA A 33 -20.88 18.89 3.34
C ALA A 33 -20.81 20.02 2.30
N THR A 34 -19.66 20.68 2.16
CA THR A 34 -19.48 21.74 1.15
C THR A 34 -19.48 21.18 -0.27
N GLN A 35 -18.88 20.00 -0.50
CA GLN A 35 -18.94 19.30 -1.80
C GLN A 35 -20.38 18.90 -2.15
N ILE A 36 -21.11 18.31 -1.19
CA ILE A 36 -22.51 17.93 -1.35
C ILE A 36 -23.39 19.16 -1.65
N GLN A 37 -23.21 20.25 -0.91
CA GLN A 37 -23.92 21.51 -1.19
C GLN A 37 -23.61 22.04 -2.59
N SER A 38 -22.38 21.89 -3.08
CA SER A 38 -22.02 22.29 -4.44
C SER A 38 -22.69 21.41 -5.50
N LEU A 39 -22.80 20.10 -5.26
CA LEU A 39 -23.47 19.17 -6.17
C LEU A 39 -24.99 19.42 -6.22
N PHE A 40 -25.60 19.75 -5.08
CA PHE A 40 -27.04 20.03 -5.01
C PHE A 40 -27.48 21.38 -5.57
N LYS A 41 -26.55 22.29 -5.90
CA LYS A 41 -26.90 23.56 -6.57
C LYS A 41 -27.58 23.30 -7.92
N ASP A 42 -27.06 22.33 -8.68
CA ASP A 42 -27.55 21.98 -10.01
C ASP A 42 -27.75 20.46 -10.11
N PRO A 43 -28.88 19.92 -9.59
CA PRO A 43 -29.10 18.47 -9.52
C PRO A 43 -29.36 17.82 -10.89
N SER A 44 -29.59 18.60 -11.95
CA SER A 44 -29.77 18.10 -13.32
C SER A 44 -28.45 17.89 -14.07
N LYS A 45 -27.31 18.21 -13.46
CA LYS A 45 -25.99 18.06 -14.09
C LYS A 45 -25.49 16.63 -13.95
N ASP A 46 -25.18 16.00 -15.08
CA ASP A 46 -24.60 14.66 -15.10
C ASP A 46 -23.24 14.64 -14.37
N ILE A 47 -23.08 13.68 -13.45
CA ILE A 47 -21.85 13.48 -12.69
C ILE A 47 -20.99 12.45 -13.42
N THR A 48 -19.89 12.90 -14.03
CA THR A 48 -18.89 11.99 -14.62
C THR A 48 -17.94 11.49 -13.55
N ILE A 49 -18.08 10.21 -13.17
CA ILE A 49 -17.10 9.54 -12.31
C ILE A 49 -15.88 9.21 -13.19
N PRO A 50 -14.69 9.76 -12.90
CA PRO A 50 -13.51 9.40 -13.67
C PRO A 50 -13.23 7.91 -13.51
N GLY A 51 -12.93 7.24 -14.62
CA GLY A 51 -12.48 5.86 -14.60
C GLY A 51 -11.14 5.70 -13.86
N PRO A 52 -10.68 4.45 -13.64
CA PRO A 52 -9.36 4.21 -13.07
C PRO A 52 -8.28 4.89 -13.92
N SER A 53 -7.31 5.52 -13.27
CA SER A 53 -6.19 6.15 -13.96
C SER A 53 -5.41 5.10 -14.73
N LYS A 54 -5.32 5.24 -16.05
CA LYS A 54 -4.47 4.37 -16.87
C LYS A 54 -3.01 4.66 -16.55
N GLN A 55 -2.28 3.64 -16.11
CA GLN A 55 -0.83 3.78 -15.92
C GLN A 55 -0.16 3.98 -17.28
N ARG A 56 0.92 4.76 -17.28
CA ARG A 56 1.72 4.99 -18.49
C ARG A 56 2.55 3.74 -18.75
N THR A 57 2.18 3.03 -19.80
CA THR A 57 2.82 1.79 -20.26
C THR A 57 3.63 2.04 -21.53
N SER A 58 4.48 1.10 -21.93
CA SER A 58 5.18 1.09 -23.21
C SER A 58 4.20 1.25 -24.40
N THR A 59 2.99 0.68 -24.30
CA THR A 59 1.89 0.83 -25.27
C THR A 59 1.26 2.23 -25.27
N SER A 60 1.44 3.03 -24.21
CA SER A 60 0.94 4.41 -24.16
C SER A 60 1.78 5.37 -24.99
N LEU A 61 3.00 4.98 -25.38
CA LEU A 61 3.82 5.74 -26.31
C LEU A 61 3.31 5.56 -27.74
N ALA A 62 3.40 6.62 -28.54
CA ALA A 62 3.05 6.53 -29.95
C ALA A 62 4.00 5.53 -30.64
N PRO A 63 3.47 4.61 -31.48
CA PRO A 63 4.30 3.67 -32.20
C PRO A 63 5.27 4.43 -33.13
N PRO A 64 6.48 3.88 -33.37
CA PRO A 64 7.39 4.47 -34.34
C PRO A 64 6.71 4.49 -35.73
N PRO A 65 6.86 5.58 -36.49
CA PRO A 65 6.28 5.66 -37.83
C PRO A 65 6.90 4.61 -38.75
N GLU A 66 6.08 3.92 -39.54
CA GLU A 66 6.53 2.84 -40.43
C GLU A 66 7.41 3.34 -41.58
N ILE A 67 7.08 4.51 -42.14
CA ILE A 67 7.82 5.11 -43.27
C ILE A 67 8.29 6.50 -42.88
N ILE A 68 9.60 6.70 -42.95
CA ILE A 68 10.22 8.02 -42.81
C ILE A 68 10.44 8.55 -44.22
N ALA A 69 9.65 9.54 -44.64
CA ALA A 69 9.72 10.10 -45.99
C ALA A 69 10.97 10.95 -46.26
N ASN A 70 11.65 11.41 -45.21
CA ASN A 70 12.73 12.41 -45.29
C ASN A 70 14.13 11.78 -45.14
N VAL A 71 14.32 10.53 -45.57
CA VAL A 71 15.62 9.86 -45.45
C VAL A 71 16.56 10.37 -46.55
N GLN A 72 17.56 11.15 -46.14
CA GLN A 72 18.65 11.59 -47.03
C GLN A 72 19.56 10.39 -47.37
N GLY A 73 20.18 10.40 -48.56
CA GLY A 73 21.03 9.30 -49.02
C GLY A 73 22.20 8.99 -48.07
N SER A 74 22.65 7.74 -48.05
CA SER A 74 23.61 7.23 -47.05
C SER A 74 24.98 7.91 -47.05
N SER A 75 25.39 8.48 -48.20
CA SER A 75 26.66 9.22 -48.33
C SER A 75 26.52 10.73 -48.18
N ALA A 76 25.29 11.22 -48.00
CA ALA A 76 25.04 12.64 -47.89
C ALA A 76 25.44 13.16 -46.49
N GLY A 77 26.04 14.35 -46.41
CA GLY A 77 26.56 14.91 -45.17
C GLY A 77 25.48 15.24 -44.13
N ALA A 78 25.90 15.42 -42.88
CA ALA A 78 25.00 15.79 -41.78
C ALA A 78 24.35 17.16 -42.03
N GLY A 79 23.02 17.20 -42.12
CA GLY A 79 22.25 18.44 -42.20
C GLY A 79 22.15 19.12 -40.83
N SER A 80 21.82 20.42 -40.81
CA SER A 80 21.64 21.20 -39.57
C SER A 80 20.51 20.69 -38.66
N GLY A 81 19.52 20.00 -39.24
CA GLY A 81 18.40 19.41 -38.51
C GLY A 81 18.68 18.02 -37.91
N GLU A 82 19.75 17.35 -38.32
CA GLU A 82 20.02 15.94 -37.96
C GLU A 82 20.22 15.78 -36.45
N PHE A 83 20.87 16.76 -35.81
CA PHE A 83 21.04 16.77 -34.36
C PHE A 83 19.71 16.73 -33.60
N HIS A 84 18.71 17.48 -34.07
CA HIS A 84 17.40 17.52 -33.44
C HIS A 84 16.60 16.23 -33.67
N VAL A 85 16.75 15.61 -34.84
CA VAL A 85 16.17 14.30 -35.15
C VAL A 85 16.72 13.24 -34.20
N TYR A 86 18.05 13.16 -34.05
CA TYR A 86 18.70 12.26 -33.10
C TYR A 86 18.28 12.52 -31.64
N LYS A 87 18.24 13.79 -31.22
CA LYS A 87 17.81 14.15 -29.86
C LYS A 87 16.37 13.69 -29.57
N ALA A 88 15.47 13.87 -30.55
CA ALA A 88 14.08 13.44 -30.41
C ALA A 88 13.94 11.92 -30.41
N SER A 89 14.63 11.21 -31.32
CA SER A 89 14.59 9.74 -31.40
C SER A 89 15.18 9.10 -30.14
N ARG A 90 16.33 9.60 -29.66
CA ARG A 90 16.97 9.11 -28.44
C ARG A 90 16.09 9.31 -27.21
N ARG A 91 15.43 10.46 -27.09
CA ARG A 91 14.48 10.72 -25.99
C ARG A 91 13.32 9.75 -26.01
N ARG A 92 12.71 9.53 -27.18
CA ARG A 92 11.62 8.55 -27.34
C ARG A 92 12.06 7.14 -26.97
N GLU A 93 13.26 6.74 -27.39
CA GLU A 93 13.79 5.41 -27.12
C GLU A 93 14.10 5.20 -25.63
N TYR A 94 14.71 6.18 -24.97
CA TYR A 94 14.94 6.11 -23.52
C TYR A 94 13.64 6.06 -22.73
N GLU A 95 12.63 6.85 -23.12
CA GLU A 95 11.31 6.78 -22.50
C GLU A 95 10.66 5.41 -22.73
N ARG A 96 10.78 4.83 -23.92
CA ARG A 96 10.26 3.49 -24.24
C ARG A 96 10.93 2.39 -23.43
N VAL A 97 12.26 2.36 -23.40
CA VAL A 97 13.03 1.36 -22.64
C VAL A 97 12.73 1.49 -21.15
N ARG A 98 12.70 2.72 -20.62
CA ARG A 98 12.36 2.97 -19.22
C ARG A 98 10.97 2.43 -18.85
N LEU A 99 9.97 2.63 -19.70
CA LEU A 99 8.62 2.14 -19.42
C LEU A 99 8.56 0.61 -19.48
N MET A 100 9.21 -0.02 -20.45
CA MET A 100 9.29 -1.49 -20.52
C MET A 100 9.99 -2.09 -19.29
N GLU A 101 11.09 -1.50 -18.83
CA GLU A 101 11.77 -1.93 -17.61
C GLU A 101 10.91 -1.74 -16.35
N GLN A 102 10.09 -0.69 -16.32
CA GLN A 102 9.16 -0.45 -15.21
C GLN A 102 8.03 -1.46 -15.19
N GLU A 103 7.48 -1.81 -16.35
CA GLU A 103 6.46 -2.87 -16.50
C GLU A 103 6.98 -4.21 -16.02
N LEU A 104 8.16 -4.62 -16.50
CA LEU A 104 8.78 -5.88 -16.09
C LEU A 104 8.96 -5.96 -14.57
N LYS A 105 9.38 -4.87 -13.92
CA LYS A 105 9.52 -4.82 -12.46
C LYS A 105 8.18 -4.93 -11.73
N ILE A 106 7.11 -4.37 -12.30
CA ILE A 106 5.75 -4.47 -11.72
C ILE A 106 5.26 -5.91 -11.87
N ASP A 107 5.37 -6.50 -13.05
CA ASP A 107 4.93 -7.87 -13.33
C ASP A 107 5.66 -8.89 -12.44
N GLU A 108 6.98 -8.77 -12.29
CA GLU A 108 7.77 -9.62 -11.38
C GLU A 108 7.35 -9.45 -9.91
N ALA A 109 7.04 -8.22 -9.48
CA ALA A 109 6.61 -7.93 -8.12
C ALA A 109 5.21 -8.49 -7.85
N ASP A 110 4.31 -8.40 -8.82
CA ASP A 110 2.96 -8.92 -8.77
C ASP A 110 2.96 -10.45 -8.75
N GLU A 111 3.74 -11.12 -9.61
CA GLU A 111 3.91 -12.58 -9.57
C GLU A 111 4.47 -13.05 -8.23
N ALA A 112 5.50 -12.37 -7.71
CA ALA A 112 6.07 -12.68 -6.41
C ALA A 112 5.09 -12.43 -5.25
N PHE A 113 4.20 -11.45 -5.37
CA PHE A 113 3.14 -11.19 -4.40
C PHE A 113 2.06 -12.26 -4.45
N GLU A 114 1.58 -12.61 -5.63
CA GLU A 114 0.56 -13.65 -5.84
C GLU A 114 1.04 -15.00 -5.32
N ARG A 115 2.26 -15.41 -5.68
CA ARG A 115 2.88 -16.64 -5.15
C ARG A 115 2.93 -16.65 -3.63
N ARG A 116 3.39 -15.56 -3.00
CA ARG A 116 3.42 -15.45 -1.53
C ARG A 116 2.03 -15.53 -0.91
N ARG A 117 1.04 -14.89 -1.53
CA ARG A 117 -0.36 -14.89 -1.09
C ARG A 117 -0.97 -16.29 -1.18
N GLU A 118 -0.73 -17.01 -2.27
CA GLU A 118 -1.21 -18.37 -2.46
C GLU A 118 -0.57 -19.34 -1.48
N GLU A 119 0.75 -19.25 -1.26
CA GLU A 119 1.43 -20.08 -0.27
C GLU A 119 0.91 -19.81 1.15
N ALA A 120 0.68 -18.55 1.53
CA ALA A 120 0.09 -18.20 2.81
C ALA A 120 -1.33 -18.77 2.95
N ARG A 121 -2.16 -18.59 1.92
CA ARG A 121 -3.52 -19.15 1.88
C ARG A 121 -3.52 -20.67 2.02
N ARG A 122 -2.64 -21.37 1.29
CA ARG A 122 -2.51 -22.83 1.39
C ARG A 122 -2.08 -23.27 2.78
N ARG A 123 -1.11 -22.60 3.41
CA ARG A 123 -0.67 -22.92 4.79
C ARG A 123 -1.81 -22.73 5.79
N ASP A 124 -2.66 -21.73 5.60
CA ASP A 124 -3.81 -21.48 6.46
C ASP A 124 -4.95 -22.48 6.20
N GLU A 125 -5.20 -22.86 4.95
CA GLU A 125 -6.13 -23.93 4.57
C GLU A 125 -5.71 -25.30 5.14
N GLU A 126 -4.43 -25.64 5.09
CA GLU A 126 -3.90 -26.89 5.67
C GLU A 126 -4.05 -26.93 7.20
N LYS A 127 -3.79 -25.81 7.89
CA LYS A 127 -4.00 -25.69 9.35
C LYS A 127 -5.48 -25.77 9.72
N THR A 128 -6.33 -25.05 8.99
CA THR A 128 -7.78 -25.01 9.25
C THR A 128 -8.41 -26.37 8.96
N GLU A 129 -8.03 -27.06 7.89
CA GLU A 129 -8.51 -28.41 7.55
C GLU A 129 -8.04 -29.45 8.57
N LYS A 130 -6.77 -29.40 9.01
CA LYS A 130 -6.28 -30.29 10.08
C LYS A 130 -7.07 -30.10 11.38
N ASN A 131 -7.39 -28.86 11.74
CA ASN A 131 -8.20 -28.55 12.92
C ASN A 131 -9.66 -28.95 12.75
N ARG A 132 -10.24 -28.74 11.55
CA ARG A 132 -11.59 -29.18 11.18
C ARG A 132 -11.71 -30.70 11.27
N ARG A 133 -10.80 -31.45 10.66
CA ARG A 133 -10.74 -32.92 10.73
C ARG A 133 -10.62 -33.42 12.17
N LYS A 134 -9.84 -32.76 13.04
CA LYS A 134 -9.78 -33.08 14.47
C LYS A 134 -11.12 -32.86 15.17
N ARG A 135 -11.82 -31.75 14.89
CA ARG A 135 -13.14 -31.44 15.47
C ARG A 135 -14.20 -32.43 14.98
N GLU A 136 -14.23 -32.75 13.69
CA GLU A 136 -15.17 -33.72 13.12
C GLU A 136 -14.96 -35.13 13.66
N LYS A 137 -13.71 -35.58 13.81
CA LYS A 137 -13.40 -36.86 14.48
C LYS A 137 -13.93 -36.89 15.92
N LYS A 138 -13.72 -35.81 16.69
CA LYS A 138 -14.24 -35.69 18.06
C LYS A 138 -15.78 -35.67 18.09
N LYS A 139 -16.42 -34.99 17.13
CA LYS A 139 -17.88 -34.94 17.00
C LYS A 139 -18.45 -36.33 16.72
N LYS A 140 -17.90 -37.03 15.72
CA LYS A 140 -18.30 -38.42 15.37
C LYS A 140 -18.08 -39.39 16.53
N ALA A 141 -17.00 -39.26 17.30
CA ALA A 141 -16.77 -40.10 18.48
C ALA A 141 -17.79 -39.84 19.60
N LYS A 142 -18.17 -38.58 19.83
CA LYS A 142 -19.22 -38.22 20.80
C LYS A 142 -20.60 -38.69 20.35
N GLU A 143 -20.94 -38.56 19.07
CA GLU A 143 -22.20 -39.07 18.51
C GLU A 143 -22.31 -40.60 18.67
N LYS A 144 -21.23 -41.35 18.41
CA LYS A 144 -21.19 -42.81 18.66
C LYS A 144 -21.38 -43.15 20.14
N LYS A 145 -20.72 -42.44 21.06
CA LYS A 145 -20.83 -42.67 22.51
C LYS A 145 -22.18 -42.21 23.10
N GLY A 146 -22.84 -41.24 22.47
CA GLY A 146 -24.20 -40.80 22.83
C GLY A 146 -25.31 -41.73 22.30
N SER A 147 -25.01 -42.59 21.31
CA SER A 147 -25.93 -43.63 20.84
C SER A 147 -25.88 -44.93 21.65
N SER A 148 -24.83 -45.14 22.44
CA SER A 148 -24.76 -46.19 23.46
C SER A 148 -25.24 -45.61 24.79
N GLY A 149 -26.47 -45.93 25.20
CA GLY A 149 -27.04 -45.50 26.48
C GLY A 149 -26.22 -45.91 27.71
N PRO A 150 -26.50 -45.35 28.90
CA PRO A 150 -25.66 -45.50 30.07
C PRO A 150 -25.79 -46.92 30.64
N SER A 151 -24.81 -47.77 30.39
CA SER A 151 -24.57 -48.97 31.20
C SER A 151 -23.44 -48.68 32.18
N ASP A 152 -23.82 -48.50 33.44
CA ASP A 152 -22.99 -48.52 34.62
C ASP A 152 -22.24 -49.86 34.75
N ALA A 153 -20.95 -49.80 35.09
CA ALA A 153 -20.13 -50.80 35.79
C ALA A 153 -18.64 -50.63 35.41
N GLY A 154 -17.82 -50.29 36.40
CA GLY A 154 -16.39 -50.05 36.23
C GLY A 154 -15.56 -51.30 35.93
N THR A 155 -14.33 -51.08 35.45
CA THR A 155 -13.11 -51.79 35.86
C THR A 155 -11.88 -51.21 35.14
N ASN A 156 -10.77 -51.20 35.85
CA ASN A 156 -9.46 -50.66 35.48
C ASN A 156 -8.87 -51.24 34.19
N ALA A 157 -8.19 -50.41 33.41
CA ALA A 157 -7.05 -50.82 32.56
C ALA A 157 -6.18 -49.60 32.21
N GLU A 158 -5.12 -49.43 33.00
CA GLU A 158 -3.74 -49.21 32.59
C GLU A 158 -3.36 -48.02 31.66
N MET A 159 -2.49 -47.17 32.21
CA MET A 159 -1.78 -46.06 31.58
C MET A 159 -0.90 -46.50 30.40
N PRO A 160 -0.49 -45.54 29.55
CA PRO A 160 0.95 -45.29 29.56
C PRO A 160 1.28 -43.81 29.82
N GLU A 161 2.26 -43.63 30.68
CA GLU A 161 2.89 -42.35 31.02
C GLU A 161 3.25 -41.54 29.76
N ARG A 162 2.92 -40.25 29.79
CA ARG A 162 3.64 -39.23 29.02
C ARG A 162 4.17 -38.18 29.97
N ASN A 163 5.41 -38.42 30.35
CA ASN A 163 6.45 -37.48 30.76
C ASN A 163 6.09 -36.00 30.55
N GLY A 164 5.52 -35.38 31.59
CA GLY A 164 5.37 -33.95 31.70
C GLY A 164 6.66 -33.35 32.25
N LYS A 165 7.49 -32.77 31.38
CA LYS A 165 8.50 -31.80 31.82
C LYS A 165 7.77 -30.51 32.20
N SER A 166 7.36 -30.42 33.46
CA SER A 166 7.11 -29.15 34.14
C SER A 166 8.44 -28.46 34.40
N ALA A 167 8.77 -27.45 33.60
CA ALA A 167 9.71 -26.41 34.02
C ALA A 167 8.88 -25.22 34.48
N ALA A 168 8.85 -25.03 35.80
CA ALA A 168 8.36 -23.82 36.41
C ALA A 168 9.43 -22.71 36.31
N ASN A 169 8.92 -21.49 36.27
CA ASN A 169 9.55 -20.20 36.56
C ASN A 169 10.44 -19.51 35.53
N GLY A 170 10.07 -18.26 35.30
CA GLY A 170 10.84 -17.25 34.58
C GLY A 170 9.95 -16.04 34.30
N GLY A 171 9.44 -15.39 35.35
CA GLY A 171 8.81 -14.09 35.23
C GLY A 171 9.80 -13.11 34.60
N PHE A 172 9.41 -12.46 33.51
CA PHE A 172 10.09 -11.26 33.05
C PHE A 172 9.23 -10.07 33.41
N ALA A 173 9.72 -9.37 34.43
CA ALA A 173 9.33 -8.03 34.80
C ALA A 173 9.36 -7.12 33.56
N GLY A 174 8.47 -6.14 33.57
CA GLY A 174 8.58 -4.99 32.69
C GLY A 174 9.95 -4.34 32.85
N ASP A 175 10.55 -3.99 31.72
CA ASP A 175 11.53 -2.92 31.66
C ASP A 175 11.07 -1.93 30.60
N GLU A 176 11.23 -0.68 30.99
CA GLU A 176 10.58 0.49 30.47
C GLU A 176 11.37 1.07 29.29
N ASN A 177 10.68 1.92 28.52
CA ASN A 177 11.26 3.04 27.78
C ASN A 177 12.45 2.77 26.83
N LYS A 178 12.12 2.48 25.56
CA LYS A 178 12.94 2.97 24.45
C LYS A 178 12.19 4.06 23.68
N VAL A 179 12.40 5.29 24.16
CA VAL A 179 12.01 6.54 23.51
C VAL A 179 12.64 6.59 22.11
N PHE A 180 11.81 6.63 21.08
CA PHE A 180 12.23 7.06 19.74
C PHE A 180 12.51 8.56 19.78
N GLY A 181 13.77 8.91 20.03
CA GLY A 181 14.28 10.27 19.88
C GLY A 181 14.47 10.59 18.40
N VAL A 182 13.55 11.37 17.85
CA VAL A 182 13.77 12.17 16.64
C VAL A 182 14.69 13.33 17.03
N VAL A 183 15.88 13.40 16.44
CA VAL A 183 16.67 14.63 16.36
C VAL A 183 17.15 14.82 14.94
N ASN A 184 16.70 15.92 14.35
CA ASN A 184 17.18 16.47 13.09
C ASN A 184 18.45 17.31 13.33
N ALA A 185 19.29 17.32 12.29
CA ALA A 185 20.26 18.35 11.90
C ALA A 185 21.57 18.49 12.70
N ALA A 186 22.70 18.12 12.08
CA ALA A 186 23.73 19.07 11.60
C ALA A 186 24.91 18.33 10.94
N GLU A 187 25.32 18.87 9.78
CA GLU A 187 26.63 18.84 9.10
C GLU A 187 27.59 17.63 9.19
N GLY A 188 28.03 17.16 8.02
CA GLY A 188 29.22 16.33 7.87
C GLY A 188 29.25 15.65 6.50
N GLY A 189 29.98 16.23 5.54
CA GLY A 189 30.17 15.69 4.19
C GLY A 189 30.68 14.26 4.22
N ARG A 190 30.06 13.38 3.43
CA ARG A 190 30.51 12.01 3.20
C ARG A 190 31.02 11.92 1.77
N GLU A 191 32.32 11.78 1.64
CA GLU A 191 32.97 11.41 0.38
C GLU A 191 32.60 9.94 0.08
N GLU A 192 32.10 9.69 -1.14
CA GLU A 192 31.80 8.32 -1.58
C GLU A 192 33.10 7.58 -1.91
N PRO A 193 33.25 6.29 -1.52
CA PRO A 193 34.39 5.49 -1.92
C PRO A 193 34.30 5.19 -3.43
N GLY A 194 35.28 5.68 -4.19
CA GLY A 194 35.40 5.44 -5.63
C GLY A 194 35.52 3.95 -5.97
N VAL A 195 34.87 3.56 -7.08
CA VAL A 195 34.94 2.22 -7.66
C VAL A 195 36.36 1.98 -8.18
N ILE A 196 37.05 0.98 -7.63
CA ILE A 196 38.33 0.50 -8.14
C ILE A 196 38.03 -0.55 -9.21
N ILE A 197 38.35 -0.25 -10.46
CA ILE A 197 38.30 -1.20 -11.58
C ILE A 197 39.71 -1.80 -11.71
N HIS A 198 39.82 -3.12 -11.59
CA HIS A 198 41.02 -3.87 -11.94
C HIS A 198 40.85 -4.34 -13.39
N ASP A 199 41.70 -3.84 -14.28
CA ASP A 199 41.89 -4.38 -15.62
C ASP A 199 42.88 -5.56 -15.49
N ASP A 200 42.37 -6.79 -15.63
CA ASP A 200 43.20 -7.99 -15.78
C ASP A 200 43.47 -8.23 -17.27
N ASP A 201 44.75 -8.20 -17.64
CA ASP A 201 45.32 -8.67 -18.92
C ASP A 201 45.31 -10.21 -19.03
#